data_AF-A0A7S1FDT0-F1
#
_entry.id   AF-A0A7S1FDT0-F1
#
_cell.length_a   1.000
_cell.length_b   1.000
_cell.length_c   1.000
_cell.angle_alpha   90.00
_cell.angle_beta   90.00
_cell.angle_gamma   90.00
#
_symmetry.space_group_name_H-M   'P 1'
#
loop_
_entity.id
_entity.type
_entity.pdbx_description
1 polymer ?
#
loop_
_entity_poly.entity_id
_entity_poly.type
_entity_poly.pdbx_seq_one_letter_code
_entity_poly.pdbx_strand_id
1 'polypeptide(L)'
;MVRSVHVSLFSHCFSLLRMAKDAVDTPAVADIILAGASVEESREERDIRFMRAAIREAQVAMEDGEVPVGCVFVDRESGKVIGRGGNNTNRTRNGTRHCEMVAIDTVIELYGPTVLQRCRLYVTLEPCIMCAAALLQVGLAEVVFGAPNTRFGGCGGVFSV
;
A
#
# COMPACT_ATOMS: atom_id res chain seq x y z
N MET A 1 6.88 13.57 11.70
CA MET A 1 5.53 12.98 11.50
C MET A 1 5.51 12.31 10.13
N VAL A 2 5.14 11.03 10.06
CA VAL A 2 5.04 10.30 8.78
C VAL A 2 3.85 10.83 8.00
N ARG A 3 4.03 11.13 6.71
CA ARG A 3 2.92 11.62 5.87
C ARG A 3 1.97 10.46 5.59
N SER A 4 0.72 10.58 6.01
CA SER A 4 -0.31 9.53 5.85
C SER A 4 -1.33 9.94 4.80
N VAL A 5 -1.75 9.00 3.95
CA VAL A 5 -2.73 9.20 2.88
C VAL A 5 -3.74 8.06 2.89
N HIS A 6 -5.03 8.39 2.98
CA HIS A 6 -6.12 7.41 2.91
C HIS A 6 -6.61 7.26 1.46
N VAL A 7 -6.66 6.02 0.96
CA VAL A 7 -7.17 5.72 -0.39
C VAL A 7 -8.59 5.17 -0.26
N SER A 8 -9.59 6.04 -0.46
CA SER A 8 -10.99 5.61 -0.47
C SER A 8 -11.34 4.92 -1.80
N LEU A 9 -11.37 3.59 -1.79
CA LEU A 9 -11.78 2.77 -2.96
C LEU A 9 -13.29 2.90 -3.28
N PHE A 10 -14.10 3.49 -2.38
CA PHE A 10 -15.57 3.57 -2.53
C PHE A 10 -16.04 4.60 -3.57
N SER A 11 -15.29 5.67 -3.84
CA SER A 11 -15.75 6.73 -4.75
C SER A 11 -15.55 6.38 -6.24
N HIS A 12 -14.67 5.44 -6.55
CA HIS A 12 -14.21 5.19 -7.92
C HIS A 12 -14.97 4.09 -8.69
N CYS A 13 -15.81 3.30 -8.02
CA CYS A 13 -16.71 2.39 -8.74
C CYS A 13 -17.70 3.19 -9.63
N PHE A 14 -18.06 4.40 -9.23
CA PHE A 14 -18.98 5.27 -9.99
C PHE A 14 -18.28 6.08 -11.10
N SER A 15 -17.01 6.49 -10.89
CA SER A 15 -16.23 7.29 -11.86
C SER A 15 -15.73 6.45 -13.04
N LEU A 16 -15.24 5.23 -12.79
CA LEU A 16 -14.75 4.33 -13.84
C LEU A 16 -15.86 3.85 -14.79
N LEU A 17 -17.09 3.69 -14.29
CA LEU A 17 -18.27 3.39 -15.12
C LEU A 17 -18.67 4.57 -16.03
N ARG A 18 -18.32 5.80 -15.66
CA ARG A 18 -18.59 7.01 -16.46
C ARG A 18 -17.52 7.21 -17.52
N MET A 19 -16.24 7.03 -17.17
CA MET A 19 -15.11 7.13 -18.10
C MET A 19 -15.08 6.00 -19.15
N ALA A 20 -15.51 4.78 -18.79
CA ALA A 20 -15.61 3.69 -19.74
C ALA A 20 -16.75 3.85 -20.76
N LYS A 21 -17.73 4.73 -20.49
CA LYS A 21 -18.87 4.96 -21.38
C LYS A 21 -18.62 6.04 -22.43
N ASP A 22 -17.71 6.97 -22.15
CA ASP A 22 -17.37 8.08 -23.05
C ASP A 22 -16.24 7.75 -24.05
N ALA A 23 -15.64 6.56 -23.97
CA ALA A 23 -14.47 6.17 -24.76
C ALA A 23 -14.75 5.25 -25.97
N VAL A 24 -16.02 4.97 -26.31
CA VAL A 24 -16.35 3.94 -27.32
C VAL A 24 -16.82 4.47 -28.69
N ASP A 25 -17.11 5.76 -28.87
CA ASP A 25 -17.64 6.25 -30.16
C ASP A 25 -16.91 7.48 -30.74
N THR A 26 -15.63 7.34 -31.08
CA THR A 26 -15.04 8.21 -32.13
C THR A 26 -13.92 7.50 -32.89
N PRO A 27 -13.99 7.43 -34.24
CA PRO A 27 -13.03 6.70 -35.07
C PRO A 27 -11.64 7.37 -35.17
N ALA A 28 -11.33 8.36 -34.33
CA ALA A 28 -10.07 9.11 -34.37
C ALA A 28 -8.98 8.55 -33.44
N VAL A 29 -9.30 7.57 -32.58
CA VAL A 29 -8.35 7.00 -31.61
C VAL A 29 -7.42 5.94 -32.19
N ALA A 30 -7.67 5.46 -33.41
CA ALA A 30 -6.86 4.43 -34.06
C ALA A 30 -5.51 4.96 -34.57
N ASP A 31 -5.41 6.24 -34.95
CA ASP A 31 -4.20 6.81 -35.56
C ASP A 31 -3.16 7.30 -34.54
N ILE A 32 -3.55 7.46 -33.27
CA ILE A 32 -2.65 7.95 -32.20
C ILE A 32 -1.70 6.83 -31.70
N ILE A 33 -2.03 5.56 -31.97
CA ILE A 33 -1.28 4.40 -31.44
C ILE A 33 0.09 4.21 -32.14
N LEU A 34 0.35 4.89 -33.26
CA LEU A 34 1.62 4.76 -34.01
C LEU A 34 2.72 5.78 -33.66
N ALA A 35 2.56 6.60 -32.61
CA ALA A 35 3.58 7.58 -32.22
C ALA A 35 3.93 7.50 -30.73
N GLY A 36 4.71 6.48 -30.34
CA GLY A 36 5.82 6.55 -29.35
C GLY A 36 5.69 7.30 -28.02
N ALA A 37 4.49 7.67 -27.56
CA ALA A 37 4.30 8.39 -26.31
C ALA A 37 4.20 7.40 -25.15
N SER A 38 5.22 7.37 -24.30
CA SER A 38 5.14 6.70 -23.00
C SER A 38 4.03 7.35 -22.18
N VAL A 39 2.93 6.63 -21.95
CA VAL A 39 1.85 7.09 -21.08
C VAL A 39 2.39 7.16 -19.65
N GLU A 40 2.51 8.36 -19.10
CA GLU A 40 2.88 8.55 -17.70
C GLU A 40 1.76 8.03 -16.78
N GLU A 41 2.05 6.99 -15.99
CA GLU A 41 1.09 6.41 -15.04
C GLU A 41 0.73 7.42 -13.94
N SER A 42 -0.58 7.69 -13.78
CA SER A 42 -1.09 8.61 -12.77
C SER A 42 -0.79 8.13 -11.35
N ARG A 43 -0.78 9.05 -10.38
CA ARG A 43 -0.58 8.68 -8.97
C ARG A 43 -1.65 7.72 -8.46
N GLU A 44 -2.90 7.92 -8.88
CA GLU A 44 -4.02 7.09 -8.44
C GLU A 44 -3.92 5.65 -8.99
N GLU A 45 -3.62 5.49 -10.29
CA GLU A 45 -3.41 4.15 -10.87
C GLU A 45 -2.26 3.40 -10.19
N ARG A 46 -1.18 4.13 -9.89
CA ARG A 46 -0.03 3.60 -9.15
C ARG A 46 -0.40 3.16 -7.74
N ASP A 47 -1.15 4.00 -7.02
CA ASP A 47 -1.60 3.70 -5.65
C ASP A 47 -2.55 2.48 -5.65
N ILE A 48 -3.47 2.39 -6.62
CA ILE A 48 -4.35 1.22 -6.80
C ILE A 48 -3.52 -0.03 -7.11
N ARG A 49 -2.51 0.06 -8.00
CA ARG A 49 -1.65 -1.09 -8.35
C ARG A 49 -0.94 -1.66 -7.13
N PHE A 50 -0.34 -0.81 -6.31
CA PHE A 50 0.39 -1.24 -5.12
C PHE A 50 -0.56 -1.66 -3.98
N MET A 51 -1.72 -1.02 -3.83
CA MET A 51 -2.74 -1.48 -2.89
C MET A 51 -3.27 -2.87 -3.27
N ARG A 52 -3.46 -3.17 -4.55
CA ARG A 52 -3.78 -4.53 -5.02
C ARG A 52 -2.69 -5.54 -4.67
N ALA A 53 -1.41 -5.12 -4.63
CA ALA A 53 -0.33 -5.98 -4.17
C ALA A 53 -0.41 -6.25 -2.66
N ALA A 54 -0.72 -5.24 -1.85
CA ALA A 54 -0.95 -5.40 -0.41
C ALA A 54 -2.17 -6.30 -0.10
N ILE A 55 -3.25 -6.19 -0.89
CA ILE A 55 -4.43 -7.07 -0.77
C ILE A 55 -4.07 -8.53 -1.03
N ARG A 56 -3.16 -8.82 -1.98
CA ARG A 56 -2.69 -10.20 -2.18
C ARG A 56 -1.98 -10.77 -0.95
N GLU A 57 -1.15 -9.97 -0.26
CA GLU A 57 -0.54 -10.40 0.99
C GLU A 57 -1.59 -10.62 2.11
N ALA A 58 -2.63 -9.79 2.14
CA ALA A 58 -3.74 -9.95 3.08
C ALA A 58 -4.56 -11.24 2.81
N GLN A 59 -4.71 -11.63 1.54
CA GLN A 59 -5.35 -12.89 1.15
C GLN A 59 -4.52 -14.09 1.60
N VAL A 60 -3.19 -14.07 1.40
CA VAL A 60 -2.29 -15.13 1.90
C VAL A 60 -2.38 -15.23 3.42
N ALA A 61 -2.37 -14.10 4.14
CA ALA A 61 -2.54 -14.10 5.59
C ALA A 61 -3.88 -14.72 6.02
N MET A 62 -4.97 -14.43 5.30
CA MET A 62 -6.28 -15.02 5.55
C MET A 62 -6.27 -16.55 5.36
N GLU A 63 -5.66 -17.03 4.28
CA GLU A 63 -5.53 -18.46 3.96
C GLU A 63 -4.71 -19.20 5.03
N ASP A 64 -3.72 -18.53 5.62
CA ASP A 64 -2.91 -19.03 6.73
C ASP A 64 -3.58 -18.94 8.11
N GLY A 65 -4.84 -18.45 8.18
CA GLY A 65 -5.59 -18.31 9.44
C GLY A 65 -5.16 -17.12 10.30
N GLU A 66 -4.56 -16.10 9.70
CA GLU A 66 -4.18 -14.84 10.34
C GLU A 66 -5.25 -13.76 10.13
N VAL A 67 -5.14 -12.65 10.86
CA VAL A 67 -5.95 -11.46 10.60
C VAL A 67 -5.61 -10.94 9.19
N PRO A 68 -6.58 -10.68 8.29
CA PRO A 68 -6.34 -10.42 6.87
C PRO A 68 -5.85 -8.99 6.59
N VAL A 69 -4.63 -8.69 7.04
CA VAL A 69 -3.95 -7.42 6.81
C VAL A 69 -2.62 -7.70 6.13
N GLY A 70 -2.36 -6.93 5.06
CA GLY A 70 -1.18 -7.09 4.23
C GLY A 70 -0.61 -5.74 3.82
N CYS A 71 0.68 -5.72 3.51
CA CYS A 71 1.38 -4.52 3.09
C CYS A 71 2.53 -4.79 2.11
N VAL A 72 2.94 -3.74 1.41
CA VAL A 72 4.13 -3.73 0.55
C VAL A 72 4.92 -2.44 0.72
N PHE A 73 6.25 -2.56 0.79
CA PHE A 73 7.18 -1.44 0.69
C PHE A 73 7.58 -1.23 -0.77
N VAL A 74 7.40 0.00 -1.25
CA VAL A 74 7.76 0.43 -2.60
C VAL A 74 8.90 1.43 -2.52
N ASP A 75 9.98 1.14 -3.21
CA ASP A 75 11.07 2.09 -3.41
C ASP A 75 10.61 3.19 -4.37
N ARG A 76 10.64 4.45 -3.92
CA ARG A 76 10.12 5.59 -4.68
C ARG A 76 10.99 5.94 -5.90
N GLU A 77 12.26 5.54 -5.90
CA GLU A 77 13.17 5.79 -7.01
C GLU A 77 12.99 4.76 -8.12
N SER A 78 13.06 3.47 -7.77
CA SER A 78 12.91 2.39 -8.78
C SER A 78 11.46 2.06 -9.13
N GLY A 79 10.49 2.47 -8.31
CA GLY A 79 9.08 2.09 -8.45
C GLY A 79 8.81 0.60 -8.19
N LYS A 80 9.76 -0.12 -7.57
CA LYS A 80 9.66 -1.57 -7.34
C LYS A 80 9.20 -1.87 -5.93
N VAL A 81 8.45 -2.96 -5.78
CA VAL A 81 8.18 -3.56 -4.47
C VAL A 81 9.47 -4.22 -3.97
N ILE A 82 9.96 -3.77 -2.83
CA ILE A 82 11.18 -4.30 -2.19
C ILE A 82 10.89 -5.05 -0.89
N GLY A 83 9.65 -4.98 -0.39
CA GLY A 83 9.23 -5.66 0.83
C GLY A 83 7.75 -6.03 0.76
N ARG A 84 7.41 -7.18 1.35
CA ARG A 84 6.05 -7.72 1.43
C ARG A 84 5.82 -8.26 2.83
N GLY A 85 4.60 -8.16 3.32
CA GLY A 85 4.24 -8.78 4.59
C GLY A 85 2.74 -8.95 4.72
N GLY A 86 2.34 -10.10 5.25
CA GLY A 86 1.03 -10.32 5.86
C GLY A 86 1.18 -10.43 7.37
N ASN A 87 0.07 -10.27 8.11
CA ASN A 87 0.08 -10.61 9.53
C ASN A 87 0.52 -12.07 9.74
N ASN A 88 1.26 -12.30 10.81
CA ASN A 88 1.92 -13.57 11.10
C ASN A 88 1.93 -13.84 12.61
N THR A 89 0.91 -13.33 13.31
CA THR A 89 0.80 -13.33 14.77
C THR A 89 0.57 -14.72 15.35
N ASN A 90 -0.31 -15.51 14.73
CA ASN A 90 -0.68 -16.85 15.18
C ASN A 90 0.46 -17.84 14.88
N ARG A 91 0.97 -17.84 13.65
CA ARG A 91 2.04 -18.75 13.20
C ARG A 91 3.34 -18.55 13.96
N THR A 92 3.72 -17.31 14.27
CA THR A 92 4.93 -17.03 15.08
C THR A 92 4.68 -17.04 16.58
N ARG A 93 3.42 -17.11 17.03
CA ARG A 93 3.01 -16.95 18.44
C ARG A 93 3.55 -15.64 19.05
N ASN A 94 3.58 -14.58 18.24
CA ASN A 94 4.09 -13.29 18.63
C ASN A 94 3.13 -12.19 18.16
N GLY A 95 2.47 -11.54 19.14
CA GLY A 95 1.48 -10.49 18.90
C GLY A 95 2.02 -9.24 18.20
N THR A 96 3.33 -9.05 18.09
CA THR A 96 3.92 -7.90 17.38
C THR A 96 4.11 -8.16 15.88
N ARG A 97 3.90 -9.38 15.39
CA ARG A 97 4.13 -9.76 13.98
C ARG A 97 2.98 -9.34 13.06
N HIS A 98 2.68 -8.05 13.09
CA HIS A 98 1.84 -7.39 12.10
C HIS A 98 2.56 -7.27 10.76
N CYS A 99 1.78 -7.10 9.68
CA CYS A 99 2.29 -7.07 8.32
C CYS A 99 3.41 -6.05 8.12
N GLU A 100 3.32 -4.88 8.77
CA GLU A 100 4.31 -3.80 8.67
C GLU A 100 5.63 -4.22 9.31
N MET A 101 5.58 -4.89 10.46
CA MET A 101 6.76 -5.39 11.16
C MET A 101 7.44 -6.51 10.38
N VAL A 102 6.66 -7.44 9.83
CA VAL A 102 7.15 -8.53 8.97
C VAL A 102 7.85 -7.96 7.72
N ALA A 103 7.25 -6.95 7.09
CA ALA A 103 7.80 -6.34 5.90
C ALA A 103 9.04 -5.47 6.20
N ILE A 104 9.08 -4.78 7.35
CA ILE A 104 10.28 -4.05 7.80
C ILE A 104 11.46 -5.00 7.94
N ASP A 105 11.30 -6.13 8.64
CA ASP A 105 12.37 -7.12 8.82
C ASP A 105 12.93 -7.57 7.48
N THR A 106 12.03 -7.95 6.56
CA THR A 106 12.40 -8.40 5.21
C THR A 106 13.20 -7.35 4.44
N VAL A 107 12.78 -6.08 4.51
CA VAL A 107 13.46 -4.98 3.82
C VAL A 107 14.83 -4.69 4.44
N ILE A 108 14.93 -4.68 5.77
CA ILE A 108 16.20 -4.44 6.48
C ILE A 108 17.19 -5.56 6.18
N GLU A 109 16.74 -6.82 6.20
CA GLU A 109 17.58 -7.97 5.93
C GLU A 109 18.17 -7.95 4.51
N LEU A 110 17.37 -7.56 3.51
CA LEU A 110 17.78 -7.58 2.10
C LEU A 110 18.53 -6.32 1.63
N TYR A 111 18.18 -5.15 2.18
CA TYR A 111 18.61 -3.85 1.64
C TYR A 111 19.24 -2.92 2.68
N GLY A 112 19.22 -3.31 3.96
CA GLY A 112 19.68 -2.49 5.08
C GLY A 112 18.65 -1.46 5.55
N PRO A 113 18.83 -0.87 6.74
CA PRO A 113 17.82 -0.04 7.40
C PRO A 113 17.58 1.32 6.74
N THR A 114 18.59 1.89 6.06
CA THR A 114 18.49 3.23 5.47
C THR A 114 17.56 3.28 4.26
N VAL A 115 17.29 2.14 3.62
CA VAL A 115 16.41 2.07 2.44
C VAL A 115 14.97 2.51 2.78
N LEU A 116 14.51 2.26 4.00
CA LEU A 116 13.13 2.53 4.42
C LEU A 116 12.82 4.03 4.35
N GLN A 117 13.82 4.89 4.53
CA GLN A 117 13.66 6.35 4.50
C GLN A 117 13.20 6.89 3.14
N ARG A 118 13.51 6.18 2.04
CA ARG A 118 13.05 6.54 0.69
C ARG A 118 11.84 5.73 0.23
N CYS A 119 11.34 4.82 1.04
CA CYS A 119 10.22 3.98 0.68
C CYS A 119 8.87 4.64 0.93
N ARG A 120 7.84 4.07 0.29
CA ARG A 120 6.43 4.27 0.62
C ARG A 120 5.83 2.94 1.02
N LEU A 121 5.05 2.93 2.09
CA LEU A 121 4.28 1.77 2.50
C LEU A 121 2.88 1.84 1.91
N TYR A 122 2.40 0.74 1.34
CA TYR A 122 0.99 0.51 1.02
C TYR A 122 0.46 -0.60 1.93
N VAL A 123 -0.58 -0.33 2.70
CA VAL A 123 -1.13 -1.27 3.70
C VAL A 123 -2.65 -1.33 3.63
N THR A 124 -3.25 -2.51 3.76
CA THR A 124 -4.70 -2.67 3.57
C THR A 124 -5.55 -2.02 4.66
N LEU A 125 -5.01 -1.88 5.86
CA LEU A 125 -5.65 -1.27 7.03
C LEU A 125 -4.73 -0.20 7.62
N GLU A 126 -5.30 0.89 8.15
CA GLU A 126 -4.54 1.92 8.84
C GLU A 126 -3.65 1.29 9.93
N PRO A 127 -2.33 1.60 9.94
CA PRO A 127 -1.40 1.06 10.92
C PRO A 127 -1.88 1.32 12.34
N CYS A 128 -1.75 0.32 13.21
CA CYS A 128 -2.01 0.54 14.62
C CYS A 128 -0.95 1.46 15.25
N ILE A 129 -1.18 1.95 16.47
CA ILE A 129 -0.23 2.81 17.20
C ILE A 129 1.19 2.23 17.24
N MET A 130 1.33 0.92 17.47
CA MET A 130 2.63 0.23 17.47
C MET A 130 3.33 0.35 16.11
N CYS A 131 2.63 -0.01 15.03
CA CYS A 131 3.19 0.01 13.69
C CYS A 131 3.48 1.46 13.24
N ALA A 132 2.58 2.41 13.50
CA ALA A 132 2.81 3.82 13.21
C ALA A 132 4.08 4.36 13.90
N ALA A 133 4.28 4.04 15.17
CA ALA A 133 5.51 4.41 15.90
C ALA A 133 6.76 3.74 15.32
N ALA A 134 6.69 2.45 14.96
CA ALA A 134 7.81 1.77 14.33
C ALA A 134 8.18 2.38 12.97
N LEU A 135 7.19 2.72 12.14
CA LEU A 135 7.39 3.36 10.84
C LEU A 135 8.01 4.76 10.97
N LEU A 136 7.62 5.51 12.00
CA LEU A 136 8.25 6.78 12.34
C LEU A 136 9.72 6.58 12.77
N GLN A 137 10.00 5.57 13.60
CA GLN A 137 11.34 5.29 14.12
C GLN A 137 12.33 4.89 13.02
N VAL A 138 11.88 4.15 12.01
CA VAL A 138 12.72 3.80 10.84
C VAL A 138 12.79 4.93 9.79
N GLY A 139 12.12 6.05 10.03
CA GLY A 139 12.16 7.24 9.18
C GLY A 139 11.40 7.11 7.87
N LEU A 140 10.36 6.25 7.81
CA LEU A 140 9.57 6.07 6.59
C LEU A 140 8.95 7.39 6.10
N ALA A 141 9.04 7.66 4.80
CA ALA A 141 8.57 8.92 4.23
C ALA A 141 7.04 9.03 4.17
N GLU A 142 6.35 7.98 3.72
CA GLU A 142 4.92 8.03 3.43
C GLU A 142 4.23 6.69 3.62
N VAL A 143 3.02 6.73 4.17
CA VAL A 143 2.11 5.59 4.33
C VAL A 143 0.83 5.85 3.57
N VAL A 144 0.42 4.86 2.79
CA VAL A 144 -0.85 4.83 2.06
C VAL A 144 -1.66 3.66 2.58
N PHE A 145 -2.85 3.91 3.13
CA PHE A 145 -3.69 2.86 3.70
C PHE A 145 -5.08 2.78 3.07
N GLY A 146 -5.61 1.55 3.01
CA GLY A 146 -6.89 1.24 2.35
C GLY A 146 -8.13 1.55 3.20
N ALA A 147 -8.20 0.96 4.41
CA ALA A 147 -9.33 1.15 5.32
C ALA A 147 -8.87 1.84 6.63
N PRO A 148 -9.72 2.67 7.28
CA PRO A 148 -9.40 3.25 8.58
C PRO A 148 -9.45 2.20 9.70
N ASN A 149 -8.68 2.42 10.77
CA ASN A 149 -8.63 1.52 11.93
C ASN A 149 -9.22 2.22 13.16
N THR A 150 -10.53 2.06 13.34
CA THR A 150 -11.29 2.73 14.41
C THR A 150 -11.02 2.20 15.82
N ARG A 151 -10.32 1.07 15.94
CA ARG A 151 -10.02 0.45 17.24
C ARG A 151 -8.63 0.78 17.75
N PHE A 152 -7.63 0.82 16.86
CA PHE A 152 -6.23 0.95 17.23
C PHE A 152 -5.40 1.86 16.32
N GLY A 153 -6.03 2.60 15.40
CA GLY A 153 -5.36 3.41 14.39
C GLY A 153 -4.42 4.47 14.96
N GLY A 154 -3.17 4.45 14.49
CA GLY A 154 -2.10 5.36 14.91
C GLY A 154 -1.84 6.53 13.95
N CYS A 155 -2.58 6.62 12.85
CA CYS A 155 -2.44 7.67 11.84
C CYS A 155 -3.59 8.69 11.89
N GLY A 156 -4.27 8.80 13.05
CA GLY A 156 -5.41 9.69 13.27
C GLY A 156 -6.73 8.97 13.53
N GLY A 157 -6.82 7.63 13.35
CA GLY A 157 -8.03 6.87 13.66
C GLY A 157 -8.39 6.88 15.15
N VAL A 158 -7.42 6.60 16.02
CA VAL A 158 -7.56 6.66 17.49
C VAL A 158 -6.55 7.63 18.10
N PHE A 159 -5.31 7.54 17.64
CA PHE A 159 -4.23 8.41 18.07
C PHE A 159 -3.42 8.82 16.85
N SER A 160 -2.73 9.96 16.95
CA SER A 160 -1.81 10.41 15.91
C SER A 160 -0.40 10.41 16.49
N VAL A 161 0.39 9.42 16.09
CA VAL A 161 1.82 9.30 16.43
C VAL A 161 2.64 10.31 15.62
#